data_AF-A0A520HSJ6-F1
#
_entry.id   AF-A0A520HSJ6-F1
#
_cell.length_a   1.000
_cell.length_b   1.000
_cell.length_c   1.000
_cell.angle_alpha   90.00
_cell.angle_beta   90.00
_cell.angle_gamma   90.00
#
_symmetry.space_group_name_H-M   'P 1'
#
loop_
_entity.id
_entity.type
_entity.pdbx_description
1 polymer ?
#
loop_
_entity_poly.entity_id
_entity_poly.type
_entity_poly.pdbx_seq_one_letter_code
_entity_poly.pdbx_strand_id
1 'polypeptide(L)' 'MIAPPRGGFAGPVKRSITIAGHQTSISLEPIFWQALEREAVRLGLPLSENQSH' A
#
# COMPACT_ATOMS: atom_id res chain seq x y z
N MET A 1 -21.92 0.97 13.76
CA MET A 1 -21.08 -0.24 13.68
C MET A 1 -20.68 -0.44 12.24
N ILE A 2 -19.39 -0.62 11.94
CA ILE A 2 -18.92 -0.87 10.57
C ILE A 2 -19.16 -2.35 10.28
N ALA A 3 -19.94 -2.66 9.25
CA ALA A 3 -20.15 -4.05 8.83
C ALA A 3 -18.86 -4.61 8.22
N PRO A 4 -18.45 -5.84 8.56
CA PRO A 4 -17.27 -6.45 7.96
C PRO A 4 -17.49 -6.64 6.45
N PRO A 5 -16.44 -6.49 5.63
CA PRO A 5 -16.53 -6.79 4.20
C PRO A 5 -16.85 -8.27 4.00
N ARG A 6 -17.47 -8.60 2.85
CA ARG A 6 -17.71 -9.99 2.46
C ARG A 6 -16.35 -10.71 2.36
N GLY A 7 -16.10 -11.64 3.27
CA GLY A 7 -14.80 -12.31 3.43
C GLY A 7 -14.07 -12.05 4.77
N GLY A 8 -14.58 -11.15 5.61
CA GLY A 8 -13.98 -10.83 6.91
C GLY A 8 -12.83 -9.81 6.82
N PHE A 9 -12.33 -9.37 7.96
CA PHE A 9 -11.16 -8.49 8.02
C PHE A 9 -9.89 -9.34 7.83
N ALA A 10 -9.14 -9.07 6.77
CA ALA A 10 -7.82 -9.66 6.58
C ALA A 10 -6.79 -8.86 7.39
N GLY A 11 -5.91 -9.58 8.09
CA GLY A 11 -4.85 -8.98 8.89
C GLY A 11 -3.83 -8.18 8.05
N PRO A 12 -3.02 -7.33 8.70
CA PRO A 12 -2.07 -6.48 8.01
C PRO A 12 -0.96 -7.30 7.34
N VAL A 13 -0.62 -6.89 6.11
CA VAL A 13 0.47 -7.45 5.31
C VAL A 13 1.62 -6.46 5.30
N LYS A 14 2.82 -6.92 5.66
CA LYS A 14 4.05 -6.13 5.64
C LYS A 14 4.62 -6.04 4.22
N ARG A 15 4.99 -4.83 3.78
CA ARG A 15 5.77 -4.60 2.56
C ARG A 15 6.80 -3.51 2.79
N SER A 16 7.89 -3.57 2.03
CA SER A 16 8.91 -2.51 2.01
C SER A 16 8.63 -1.56 0.85
N ILE A 17 8.55 -0.27 1.14
CA ILE A 17 8.40 0.80 0.15
C ILE A 17 9.50 1.84 0.34
N THR A 18 9.80 2.60 -0.71
CA THR A 18 10.75 3.72 -0.63
C THR A 18 9.97 5.02 -0.45
N ILE A 19 10.31 5.78 0.59
CA ILE A 19 9.75 7.11 0.86
C ILE A 19 10.92 8.09 0.90
N ALA A 20 10.96 9.07 0.00
CA ALA A 20 12.04 10.06 -0.07
C ALA A 20 13.44 9.41 -0.10
N GLY A 21 13.61 8.35 -0.89
CA GLY A 21 14.86 7.58 -1.00
C GLY A 21 15.17 6.63 0.16
N HIS A 22 14.34 6.59 1.22
CA HIS A 22 14.56 5.72 2.37
C HIS A 22 13.65 4.49 2.33
N GLN A 23 14.25 3.30 2.37
CA GLN A 23 13.47 2.06 2.46
C GLN A 23 12.81 1.95 3.83
N THR A 24 11.49 1.88 3.82
CA THR A 24 10.64 1.80 5.01
C THR A 24 9.74 0.58 4.92
N SER A 25 9.71 -0.23 5.97
CA SER A 25 8.77 -1.33 6.11
C SER A 25 7.46 -0.83 6.74
N ILE A 26 6.33 -1.01 6.04
CA ILE A 26 5.00 -0.70 6.56
C ILE A 26 4.10 -1.94 6.51
N SER A 27 3.16 -2.05 7.46
CA SER A 27 2.18 -3.13 7.52
C SER A 27 0.78 -2.54 7.41
N LEU A 28 0.01 -2.96 6.40
CA LEU A 28 -1.35 -2.46 6.13
C LEU A 28 -2.29 -3.61 5.76
N GLU A 29 -3.58 -3.49 6.06
CA GLU A 29 -4.60 -4.42 5.60
C GLU A 29 -4.67 -4.44 4.06
N PRO A 30 -5.01 -5.59 3.44
CA PRO A 30 -5.02 -5.75 1.99
C PRO A 30 -5.86 -4.70 1.24
N ILE A 31 -6.98 -4.26 1.83
CA ILE A 31 -7.85 -3.25 1.20
C ILE A 31 -7.16 -1.89 1.08
N PHE A 32 -6.31 -1.52 2.04
CA PHE A 32 -5.56 -0.28 2.00
C PHE A 32 -4.40 -0.38 1.01
N TRP A 33 -3.74 -1.53 0.91
CA TRP A 33 -2.75 -1.77 -0.14
C TRP A 33 -3.33 -1.60 -1.53
N GLN A 34 -4.50 -2.19 -1.80
CA GLN A 34 -5.18 -2.05 -3.08
C GLN A 34 -5.59 -0.60 -3.36
N ALA A 35 -6.07 0.13 -2.35
CA ALA A 35 -6.41 1.54 -2.49
C ALA A 35 -5.19 2.39 -2.86
N LEU A 36 -4.07 2.16 -2.18
CA LEU A 36 -2.81 2.87 -2.42
C LEU A 36 -2.25 2.56 -3.82
N GLU A 37 -2.26 1.30 -4.25
CA GLU A 37 -1.87 0.88 -5.60
C GLU A 37 -2.71 1.57 -6.68
N ARG A 38 -4.05 1.57 -6.52
CA ARG A 38 -4.95 2.23 -7.47
C ARG A 38 -4.68 3.73 -7.57
N GLU A 39 -4.43 4.38 -6.45
CA GLU A 39 -4.20 5.81 -6.42
C GLU A 39 -2.84 6.18 -7.02
N ALA A 40 -1.80 5.38 -6.77
CA ALA A 40 -0.50 5.53 -7.41
C ALA A 40 -0.62 5.43 -8.94
N VAL A 41 -1.35 4.43 -9.45
CA VAL A 41 -1.66 4.30 -10.88
C VAL A 41 -2.42 5.51 -11.42
N ARG A 42 -3.45 5.98 -10.70
CA ARG A 42 -4.26 7.15 -11.09
C ARG A 42 -3.41 8.42 -11.19
N LEU A 43 -2.43 8.58 -10.31
CA LEU A 43 -1.53 9.72 -10.27
C LEU A 43 -0.32 9.56 -11.21
N GLY A 44 -0.14 8.38 -11.84
CA GLY A 44 1.05 8.08 -12.65
C GLY A 44 2.33 7.98 -11.83
N LEU A 45 2.22 7.70 -10.53
CA LEU A 45 3.34 7.57 -9.60
C LEU A 45 3.65 6.09 -9.34
N PRO A 46 4.93 5.70 -9.21
CA PRO A 46 5.27 4.37 -8.74
C PRO A 46 4.93 4.24 -7.25
N LEU A 47 4.43 3.06 -6.84
CA LEU A 47 4.15 2.77 -5.42
C LEU A 47 5.44 2.77 -4.56
N SER A 48 6.57 2.43 -5.18
CA SER A 48 7.89 2.51 -4.57
C SER A 48 8.77 3.34 -5.48
N GLU A 49 9.27 4.46 -4.96
CA GLU A 49 10.25 5.30 -5.64
C GLU A 49 11.61 4.60 -5.66
N ASN A 50 11.80 3.62 -6.54
CA ASN A 50 13.12 3.07 -6.83
C ASN A 50 13.71 3.86 -7.99
N GLN A 51 14.10 5.11 -7.73
CA GLN A 51 14.76 5.94 -8.72
C GLN A 51 16.26 5.57 -8.74
N SER A 52 16.64 4.69 -9.66
CA SER A 52 18.03 4.64 -10.15
C SER A 52 18.17 5.72 -11.21
N HIS A 53 18.74 6.86 -10.81
CA HIS A 53 19.33 7.85 -11.69
C HIS A 53 20.63 8.35 -11.07
#